data_AF-A0A651G1X1-F1
#
_entry.id   AF-A0A651G1X1-F1
#
_cell.length_a   1.000
_cell.length_b   1.000
_cell.length_c   1.000
_cell.angle_alpha   90.00
_cell.angle_beta   90.00
_cell.angle_gamma   90.00
#
_symmetry.space_group_name_H-M   'P 1'
#
loop_
_entity.id
_entity.type
_entity.pdbx_description
1 polymer ?
#
loop_
_entity_poly.entity_id
_entity_poly.type
_entity_poly.pdbx_seq_one_letter_code
_entity_poly.pdbx_strand_id
1 'polypeptide(L)'
;MHHLRVFAAGIVIAATMLAIFPLLPWSHTVQGWQVAAGWPLVNLLSAMGFIAAACLLPAQPQQPNRTWPPAQAGMLGLAALCLIEPLVQLAILAWAGWRPPPGIGDLLLPAALTPYDMGTWLRLIVLWVLLPAIAEEWFFRGRLQPWLQRYLGTFSAISLTTLWFAALHGHVLAMLVALPIGLLLGLLRHYTGSVYACILVHGVHNVLLVALGGLFIARPDIAGLLILVGLALLMLFWQWTQRPRLLASCAVLSVGLMLAAGYHGLYRSAQEPLWSHAMRRIMASMIPPAVDVVQRLEVAQQHGVITPGRAQRLAARLRAQPLSEPSTQYWSLAVLDRQGLLAAYAGKDHYPLLRHLASHPEGSPALSDAALLTAAAQPHALSAIAQEDPRSLPLLLPLPEYRQQWLALLASMDLRHRLSTLSAIRLAWDADTAAQLHLDLPLSSIGPRDRVHLMRSHPRGRQLIDALQEQDPDRFRAWTGQEPSPEGL
;
A
#
# COMPACT_ATOMS: atom_id res chain seq x y z
N MET A 1 31.11 -12.18 43.49
CA MET A 1 29.66 -12.39 43.77
C MET A 1 28.76 -11.25 43.28
N HIS A 2 29.08 -9.97 43.50
CA HIS A 2 28.23 -8.85 43.05
C HIS A 2 28.02 -8.81 41.51
N HIS A 3 29.08 -9.02 40.73
CA HIS A 3 29.00 -9.04 39.26
C HIS A 3 28.16 -10.19 38.70
N LEU A 4 28.18 -11.36 39.36
CA LEU A 4 27.37 -12.52 38.98
C LEU A 4 25.87 -12.26 39.24
N ARG A 5 25.54 -11.55 40.33
CA ARG A 5 24.16 -11.17 40.66
C ARG A 5 23.60 -10.12 39.71
N VAL A 6 24.42 -9.17 39.24
CA VAL A 6 24.00 -8.14 38.27
C VAL A 6 23.85 -8.74 36.87
N PHE A 7 24.76 -9.63 36.46
CA PHE A 7 24.63 -10.38 35.21
C PHE A 7 23.40 -11.31 35.22
N ALA A 8 23.17 -12.01 36.33
CA ALA A 8 21.96 -12.81 36.53
C ALA A 8 20.70 -11.94 36.54
N ALA A 9 20.72 -10.75 37.15
CA ALA A 9 19.60 -9.81 37.10
C ALA A 9 19.34 -9.29 35.67
N GLY A 10 20.38 -8.99 34.89
CA GLY A 10 20.24 -8.62 33.48
C GLY A 10 19.66 -9.75 32.62
N ILE A 11 20.10 -11.00 32.86
CA ILE A 11 19.52 -12.19 32.23
C ILE A 11 18.09 -12.41 32.67
N VAL A 12 17.77 -12.25 33.95
CA VAL A 12 16.40 -12.38 34.48
C VAL A 12 15.51 -11.30 33.90
N ILE A 13 15.97 -10.05 33.78
CA ILE A 13 15.20 -8.97 33.14
C ILE A 13 15.00 -9.27 31.65
N ALA A 14 16.04 -9.69 30.93
CA ALA A 14 15.93 -10.08 29.52
C ALA A 14 15.00 -11.30 29.34
N ALA A 15 15.09 -12.30 30.21
CA ALA A 15 14.23 -13.48 30.23
C ALA A 15 12.80 -13.13 30.62
N THR A 16 12.59 -12.17 31.52
CA THR A 16 11.26 -11.67 31.91
C THR A 16 10.64 -10.87 30.77
N MET A 17 11.42 -10.04 30.08
CA MET A 17 10.97 -9.32 28.87
C MET A 17 10.64 -10.31 27.74
N LEU A 18 11.46 -11.35 27.54
CA LEU A 18 11.21 -12.45 26.60
C LEU A 18 10.02 -13.34 27.02
N ALA A 19 9.68 -13.41 28.30
CA ALA A 19 8.53 -14.17 28.82
C ALA A 19 7.22 -13.37 28.76
N ILE A 20 7.26 -12.04 28.91
CA ILE A 20 6.12 -11.14 28.67
C ILE A 20 5.82 -11.05 27.16
N PHE A 21 6.84 -11.29 26.34
CA PHE A 21 6.80 -11.14 24.90
C PHE A 21 5.68 -11.84 24.12
N PRO A 22 5.33 -13.12 24.40
CA PRO A 22 4.23 -13.78 23.71
C PRO A 22 2.87 -13.17 24.10
N LEU A 23 2.80 -12.47 25.23
CA LEU A 23 1.61 -11.76 25.72
C LEU A 23 1.45 -10.37 25.11
N LEU A 24 2.46 -9.87 24.39
CA LEU A 24 2.37 -8.59 23.70
C LEU A 24 1.48 -8.74 22.45
N PRO A 25 0.55 -7.81 22.17
CA PRO A 25 -0.46 -7.94 21.11
C PRO A 25 0.10 -8.19 19.70
N TRP A 26 1.37 -7.85 19.48
CA TRP A 26 2.08 -7.96 18.21
C TRP A 26 2.57 -9.37 17.87
N SER A 27 2.58 -10.31 18.84
CA SER A 27 3.10 -11.67 18.66
C SER A 27 2.20 -12.55 17.79
N HIS A 28 0.90 -12.25 17.67
CA HIS A 28 -0.04 -13.10 16.93
C HIS A 28 -1.03 -12.45 15.96
N THR A 29 -1.37 -11.15 16.03
CA THR A 29 -2.38 -10.61 15.08
C THR A 29 -2.40 -9.08 15.09
N VAL A 30 -1.80 -8.43 14.08
CA VAL A 30 -1.97 -6.98 13.82
C VAL A 30 -2.57 -6.69 12.44
N GLN A 31 -3.40 -7.60 11.92
CA GLN A 31 -4.17 -7.32 10.68
C GLN A 31 -5.69 -7.32 10.84
N GLY A 32 -6.23 -7.85 11.94
CA GLY A 32 -7.69 -7.93 12.13
C GLY A 32 -8.21 -7.30 13.40
N TRP A 33 -7.33 -6.80 14.28
CA TRP A 33 -7.72 -6.13 15.50
C TRP A 33 -7.47 -4.65 15.29
N GLN A 34 -8.56 -3.88 15.23
CA GLN A 34 -8.53 -2.45 15.55
C GLN A 34 -7.63 -2.28 16.77
N VAL A 35 -6.40 -1.81 16.54
CA VAL A 35 -5.48 -1.22 17.51
C VAL A 35 -5.94 -1.52 18.95
N ALA A 36 -5.71 -2.75 19.41
CA ALA A 36 -6.40 -3.32 20.56
C ALA A 36 -6.37 -2.31 21.71
N ALA A 37 -7.49 -2.06 22.39
CA ALA A 37 -7.66 -0.98 23.37
C ALA A 37 -6.58 -0.90 24.47
N GLY A 38 -5.75 -1.94 24.63
CA GLY A 38 -4.59 -2.00 25.53
C GLY A 38 -3.21 -1.61 24.96
N TRP A 39 -3.04 -1.30 23.67
CA TRP A 39 -1.72 -0.92 23.12
C TRP A 39 -1.05 0.29 23.81
N PRO A 40 -1.77 1.34 24.27
CA PRO A 40 -1.14 2.47 24.96
C PRO A 40 -0.52 2.02 26.27
N LEU A 41 -1.25 1.15 26.99
CA LEU A 41 -0.85 0.59 28.27
C LEU A 41 0.38 -0.31 28.11
N VAL A 42 0.39 -1.16 27.08
CA VAL A 42 1.54 -2.04 26.80
C VAL A 42 2.81 -1.24 26.56
N ASN A 43 2.77 -0.20 25.72
CA ASN A 43 3.96 0.62 25.47
C ASN A 43 4.40 1.40 26.71
N LEU A 44 3.45 1.89 27.51
CA LEU A 44 3.75 2.55 28.78
C LEU A 44 4.44 1.59 29.75
N LEU A 45 3.92 0.38 29.93
CA LEU A 45 4.48 -0.64 30.81
C LEU A 45 5.87 -1.09 30.34
N SER A 46 6.06 -1.29 29.03
CA SER A 46 7.37 -1.61 28.45
C SER A 46 8.38 -0.50 28.72
N ALA A 47 8.01 0.77 28.48
CA ALA A 47 8.88 1.91 28.75
C ALA A 47 9.23 2.03 30.25
N MET A 48 8.25 1.85 31.13
CA MET A 48 8.48 1.79 32.58
C MET A 48 9.44 0.66 32.96
N GLY A 49 9.31 -0.51 32.33
CA GLY A 49 10.21 -1.65 32.51
C GLY A 49 11.65 -1.33 32.10
N PHE A 50 11.85 -0.72 30.94
CA PHE A 50 13.18 -0.29 30.49
C PHE A 50 13.80 0.77 31.41
N ILE A 51 13.01 1.76 31.84
CA ILE A 51 13.47 2.80 32.77
C ILE A 51 13.85 2.17 34.12
N ALA A 52 13.01 1.29 34.67
CA ALA A 52 13.30 0.59 35.91
C ALA A 52 14.59 -0.25 35.80
N ALA A 53 14.74 -1.01 34.71
CA ALA A 53 15.94 -1.79 34.45
C ALA A 53 17.20 -0.90 34.30
N ALA A 54 17.06 0.27 33.68
CA ALA A 54 18.13 1.26 33.56
C ALA A 54 18.54 1.81 34.93
N CYS A 55 17.60 2.06 35.83
CA CYS A 55 17.86 2.50 37.20
C CYS A 55 18.61 1.45 38.04
N LEU A 56 18.39 0.16 37.77
CA LEU A 56 19.07 -0.94 38.47
C LEU A 56 20.53 -1.15 38.02
N LEU A 57 20.88 -0.74 36.80
CA LEU A 57 22.24 -0.83 36.28
C LEU A 57 23.10 0.36 36.75
N PRO A 58 24.31 0.13 37.28
CA PRO A 58 25.16 1.22 37.75
C PRO A 58 25.55 2.13 36.59
N ALA A 59 25.46 3.45 36.80
CA ALA A 59 25.97 4.43 35.84
C ALA A 59 27.49 4.23 35.68
N GLN A 60 27.92 3.93 34.46
CA GLN A 60 29.34 3.81 34.15
C GLN A 60 29.79 5.09 33.42
N PRO A 61 30.88 5.75 33.85
CA PRO A 61 31.50 6.79 33.05
C PRO A 61 31.99 6.14 31.76
N GLN A 62 31.37 6.49 30.64
CA GLN A 62 31.83 6.05 29.34
C GLN A 62 33.06 6.90 28.97
N GLN A 63 34.12 6.25 28.49
CA GLN A 63 35.24 6.94 27.87
C GLN A 63 35.02 6.89 26.34
N PRO A 64 34.25 7.83 25.76
CA PRO A 64 34.11 7.86 24.31
C PRO A 64 35.47 8.21 23.69
N ASN A 65 35.72 7.72 22.47
CA ASN A 65 36.92 8.10 21.72
C ASN A 65 36.99 9.62 21.49
N ARG A 66 35.83 10.28 21.39
CA ARG A 66 35.65 11.74 21.37
C ARG A 66 34.30 12.11 21.98
N THR A 67 34.24 13.18 22.76
CA THR A 67 32.96 13.79 23.16
C THR A 67 32.52 14.78 22.10
N TRP A 68 31.50 14.40 21.32
CA TRP A 68 30.93 15.27 20.30
C TRP A 68 29.81 16.12 20.89
N PRO A 69 29.67 17.39 20.51
CA PRO A 69 28.46 18.17 20.80
C PRO A 69 27.21 17.41 20.35
N PRO A 70 26.13 17.37 21.15
CA PRO A 70 24.93 16.59 20.83
C PRO A 70 24.35 16.88 19.43
N ALA A 71 24.41 18.14 18.98
CA ALA A 71 23.94 18.54 17.65
C ALA A 71 24.76 17.90 16.51
N GLN A 72 26.09 17.84 16.64
CA GLN A 72 26.96 17.23 15.63
C GLN A 72 26.79 15.71 15.61
N ALA A 73 26.69 15.09 16.79
CA ALA A 73 26.40 13.67 16.92
C ALA A 73 25.04 13.30 16.30
N GLY A 74 24.00 14.10 16.59
CA GLY A 74 22.68 13.93 16.01
C GLY A 74 22.70 14.04 14.48
N MET A 75 23.37 15.06 13.94
CA MET A 75 23.49 15.24 12.49
C MET A 75 24.20 14.07 11.80
N LEU A 76 25.30 13.56 12.36
CA LEU A 76 25.99 12.38 11.84
C LEU A 76 25.09 11.13 11.88
N GLY A 77 24.37 10.95 12.99
CA GLY A 77 23.45 9.82 13.14
C GLY A 77 22.28 9.88 12.17
N LEU A 78 21.67 11.06 11.97
CA LEU A 78 20.58 11.28 11.02
C LEU A 78 21.05 11.10 9.58
N ALA A 79 22.25 11.57 9.25
CA ALA A 79 22.87 11.31 7.97
C ALA A 79 23.01 9.80 7.70
N ALA A 80 23.58 9.07 8.66
CA ALA A 80 23.77 7.63 8.53
C ALA A 80 22.44 6.87 8.45
N LEU A 81 21.42 7.28 9.23
CA LEU A 81 20.06 6.75 9.15
C LEU A 81 19.52 6.89 7.71
N CYS A 82 19.55 8.10 7.17
CA CYS A 82 19.04 8.37 5.82
C CYS A 82 19.76 7.56 4.72
N LEU A 83 21.04 7.23 4.91
CA LEU A 83 21.82 6.42 3.97
C LEU A 83 21.57 4.90 4.11
N ILE A 84 21.28 4.43 5.32
CA ILE A 84 21.02 3.01 5.60
C ILE A 84 19.57 2.63 5.23
N GLU A 85 18.61 3.54 5.43
CA GLU A 85 17.18 3.30 5.20
C GLU A 85 16.85 2.67 3.84
N PRO A 86 17.35 3.17 2.69
CA PRO A 86 17.12 2.53 1.40
C PRO A 86 17.52 1.04 1.39
N LEU A 87 18.64 0.67 2.02
CA LEU A 87 19.08 -0.72 2.08
C LEU A 87 18.14 -1.58 2.93
N VAL A 88 17.62 -1.03 4.03
CA VAL A 88 16.61 -1.68 4.87
C VAL A 88 15.32 -1.92 4.06
N GLN A 89 14.89 -0.95 3.27
CA GLN A 89 13.72 -1.10 2.38
C GLN A 89 13.91 -2.20 1.34
N LEU A 90 15.09 -2.32 0.71
CA LEU A 90 15.40 -3.42 -0.20
C LEU A 90 15.36 -4.78 0.52
N ALA A 91 15.89 -4.84 1.75
CA ALA A 91 15.86 -6.06 2.56
C ALA A 91 14.42 -6.47 2.90
N ILE A 92 13.55 -5.51 3.25
CA ILE A 92 12.12 -5.75 3.48
C ILE A 92 11.46 -6.31 2.22
N LEU A 93 11.70 -5.71 1.05
CA LEU A 93 11.11 -6.18 -0.21
C LEU A 93 11.62 -7.58 -0.60
N ALA A 94 12.91 -7.86 -0.39
CA ALA A 94 13.49 -9.17 -0.61
C ALA A 94 12.88 -10.23 0.32
N TRP A 95 12.73 -9.90 1.61
CA TRP A 95 12.07 -10.77 2.58
C TRP A 95 10.61 -11.04 2.21
N ALA A 96 9.85 -9.99 1.86
CA ALA A 96 8.46 -10.09 1.44
C ALA A 96 8.29 -10.94 0.17
N GLY A 97 9.24 -10.87 -0.78
CA GLY A 97 9.29 -11.75 -1.94
C GLY A 97 9.51 -13.22 -1.58
N TRP A 98 10.35 -13.49 -0.59
CA TRP A 98 10.61 -14.86 -0.15
C TRP A 98 9.47 -15.45 0.68
N ARG A 99 9.12 -14.79 1.79
CA ARG A 99 8.10 -15.20 2.75
C ARG A 99 7.30 -13.99 3.23
N PRO A 100 6.16 -13.67 2.59
CA PRO A 100 5.30 -12.57 3.03
C PRO A 100 4.89 -12.78 4.50
N PRO A 101 5.30 -11.90 5.43
CA PRO A 101 4.84 -11.99 6.81
C PRO A 101 3.38 -11.50 6.90
N PRO A 102 2.60 -11.95 7.90
CA PRO A 102 1.34 -11.30 8.23
C PRO A 102 1.58 -9.80 8.45
N GLY A 103 0.72 -8.94 7.95
CA GLY A 103 0.83 -7.48 8.06
C GLY A 103 1.35 -6.80 6.80
N ILE A 104 2.15 -7.50 5.99
CA ILE A 104 2.91 -6.84 4.93
C ILE A 104 2.04 -6.29 3.80
N GLY A 105 0.85 -6.86 3.60
CA GLY A 105 -0.13 -6.38 2.63
C GLY A 105 -0.59 -4.96 2.95
N ASP A 106 -0.86 -4.67 4.22
CA ASP A 106 -1.26 -3.32 4.66
C ASP A 106 -0.12 -2.32 4.56
N LEU A 107 1.12 -2.80 4.67
CA LEU A 107 2.31 -1.97 4.50
C LEU A 107 2.61 -1.69 3.02
N LEU A 108 2.58 -2.67 2.14
CA LEU A 108 2.99 -2.44 0.74
C LEU A 108 1.82 -2.05 -0.18
N LEU A 109 0.58 -2.31 0.24
CA LEU A 109 -0.63 -2.09 -0.53
C LEU A 109 -1.82 -1.75 0.41
N PRO A 110 -1.82 -0.57 1.07
CA PRO A 110 -2.85 -0.21 2.05
C PRO A 110 -4.25 -0.09 1.40
N ALA A 111 -5.28 -0.60 2.08
CA ALA A 111 -6.68 -0.55 1.62
C ALA A 111 -7.27 0.87 1.60
N ALA A 112 -6.79 1.74 2.49
CA ALA A 112 -7.16 3.14 2.52
C ALA A 112 -6.03 3.95 3.16
N LEU A 113 -5.90 5.22 2.75
CA LEU A 113 -5.08 6.21 3.42
C LEU A 113 -6.01 7.17 4.18
N THR A 114 -6.68 6.69 5.23
CA THR A 114 -7.50 7.54 6.09
C THR A 114 -6.59 8.33 7.03
N PRO A 115 -6.65 9.68 7.04
CA PRO A 115 -5.91 10.47 8.01
C PRO A 115 -6.38 10.10 9.43
N TYR A 116 -5.44 9.84 10.34
CA TYR A 116 -5.81 9.72 11.75
C TYR A 116 -6.41 11.04 12.25
N ASP A 117 -7.35 10.97 13.19
CA ASP A 117 -7.78 12.14 13.93
C ASP A 117 -6.63 12.69 14.79
N MET A 118 -6.74 13.94 15.23
CA MET A 118 -5.69 14.61 16.01
C MET A 118 -5.36 13.84 17.31
N GLY A 119 -6.38 13.28 17.96
CA GLY A 119 -6.21 12.51 19.20
C GLY A 119 -5.38 11.24 18.99
N THR A 120 -5.60 10.53 17.88
CA THR A 120 -4.84 9.33 17.52
C THR A 120 -3.43 9.69 17.08
N TRP A 121 -3.24 10.75 16.30
CA TRP A 121 -1.91 11.26 15.97
C TRP A 121 -1.09 11.59 17.21
N LEU A 122 -1.67 12.31 18.18
CA LEU A 122 -0.99 12.65 19.42
C LEU A 122 -0.58 11.41 20.21
N ARG A 123 -1.48 10.42 20.33
CA ARG A 123 -1.17 9.14 20.99
C ARG A 123 -0.04 8.40 20.28
N LEU A 124 -0.03 8.34 18.95
CA LEU A 124 1.03 7.70 18.17
C LEU A 124 2.39 8.40 18.39
N ILE A 125 2.43 9.73 18.33
CA ILE A 125 3.68 10.48 18.56
C ILE A 125 4.20 10.26 19.99
N VAL A 126 3.33 10.34 21.01
CA VAL A 126 3.80 10.21 22.40
C VAL A 126 4.20 8.77 22.71
N LEU A 127 3.34 7.80 22.40
CA LEU A 127 3.45 6.42 22.90
C LEU A 127 4.12 5.45 21.94
N TRP A 128 4.27 5.80 20.66
CA TRP A 128 4.93 4.97 19.64
C TRP A 128 6.24 5.58 19.15
N VAL A 129 6.39 6.90 19.20
CA VAL A 129 7.61 7.57 18.74
C VAL A 129 8.50 7.94 19.91
N LEU A 130 8.04 8.86 20.77
CA LEU A 130 8.92 9.51 21.75
C LEU A 130 9.20 8.63 22.96
N LEU A 131 8.17 8.05 23.57
CA LEU A 131 8.31 7.26 24.79
C LEU A 131 9.22 6.03 24.59
N PRO A 132 9.05 5.20 23.53
CA PRO A 132 9.97 4.11 23.25
C PRO A 132 11.40 4.59 22.97
N ALA A 133 11.57 5.60 22.11
CA ALA A 133 12.91 6.11 21.78
C ALA A 133 13.68 6.62 23.01
N ILE A 134 13.00 7.26 23.96
CA ILE A 134 13.63 7.72 25.21
C ILE A 134 13.95 6.53 26.11
N ALA A 135 12.97 5.68 26.41
CA ALA A 135 13.13 4.60 27.39
C ALA A 135 14.14 3.54 26.92
N GLU A 136 14.04 3.11 25.67
CA GLU A 136 14.91 2.09 25.08
C GLU A 136 16.35 2.60 24.96
N GLU A 137 16.58 3.80 24.41
CA GLU A 137 17.95 4.29 24.25
C GLU A 137 18.60 4.64 25.60
N TRP A 138 17.82 5.10 26.58
CA TRP A 138 18.32 5.26 27.95
C TRP A 138 18.80 3.92 28.50
N PHE A 139 18.00 2.86 28.38
CA PHE A 139 18.38 1.53 28.84
C PHE A 139 19.56 0.97 28.06
N PHE A 140 19.41 0.78 26.74
CA PHE A 140 20.39 0.12 25.89
C PHE A 140 21.69 0.91 25.77
N ARG A 141 21.62 2.19 25.43
CA ARG A 141 22.84 3.00 25.14
C ARG A 141 23.30 3.77 26.35
N GLY A 142 22.38 4.21 27.21
CA GLY A 142 22.72 4.95 28.42
C GLY A 142 23.30 4.07 29.53
N ARG A 143 22.83 2.83 29.71
CA ARG A 143 23.23 1.97 30.84
C ARG A 143 23.86 0.66 30.40
N LEU A 144 23.14 -0.15 29.62
CA LEU A 144 23.52 -1.53 29.33
C LEU A 144 24.79 -1.63 28.46
N GLN A 145 24.87 -0.87 27.37
CA GLN A 145 26.04 -0.90 26.48
C GLN A 145 27.32 -0.45 27.21
N PRO A 146 27.38 0.70 27.92
CA PRO A 146 28.56 1.07 28.71
C PRO A 146 28.93 0.02 29.77
N TRP A 147 27.93 -0.58 30.42
CA TRP A 147 28.15 -1.65 31.38
C TRP A 147 28.79 -2.88 30.72
N LEU A 148 28.24 -3.38 29.62
CA LEU A 148 28.82 -4.50 28.86
C LEU A 148 30.20 -4.17 28.30
N GLN A 149 30.44 -2.93 27.85
CA GLN A 149 31.74 -2.50 27.30
C GLN A 149 32.87 -2.70 28.31
N ARG A 150 32.59 -2.44 29.60
CA ARG A 150 33.56 -2.62 30.69
C ARG A 150 33.98 -4.09 30.89
N TYR A 151 33.09 -5.04 30.62
CA TYR A 151 33.32 -6.46 30.93
C TYR A 151 33.66 -7.31 29.71
N LEU A 152 33.10 -6.99 28.55
CA LEU A 152 33.17 -7.81 27.34
C LEU A 152 33.87 -7.11 26.16
N GLY A 153 34.27 -5.85 26.35
CA GLY A 153 34.85 -5.01 25.30
C GLY A 153 33.82 -4.37 24.37
N THR A 154 34.28 -3.43 23.55
CA THR A 154 33.45 -2.60 22.68
C THR A 154 32.63 -3.41 21.68
N PHE A 155 33.28 -4.31 20.95
CA PHE A 155 32.63 -5.10 19.89
C PHE A 155 31.49 -5.94 20.46
N SER A 156 31.76 -6.73 21.50
CA SER A 156 30.77 -7.59 22.16
C SER A 156 29.59 -6.80 22.71
N ALA A 157 29.85 -5.65 23.33
CA ALA A 157 28.78 -4.81 23.90
C ALA A 157 27.86 -4.21 22.83
N ILE A 158 28.42 -3.70 21.73
CA ILE A 158 27.62 -3.19 20.61
C ILE A 158 26.79 -4.33 19.99
N SER A 159 27.43 -5.46 19.71
CA SER A 159 26.77 -6.62 19.11
C SER A 159 25.65 -7.17 20.00
N LEU A 160 25.90 -7.42 21.29
CA LEU A 160 24.89 -7.97 22.20
C LEU A 160 23.71 -7.02 22.42
N THR A 161 23.97 -5.72 22.63
CA THR A 161 22.87 -4.76 22.78
C THR A 161 22.09 -4.56 21.49
N THR A 162 22.71 -4.69 20.32
CA THR A 162 22.01 -4.67 19.02
C THR A 162 21.14 -5.91 18.84
N LEU A 163 21.66 -7.09 19.13
CA LEU A 163 20.93 -8.35 19.00
C LEU A 163 19.75 -8.41 19.96
N TRP A 164 19.92 -7.98 21.22
CA TRP A 164 18.81 -7.92 22.18
C TRP A 164 17.77 -6.86 21.81
N PHE A 165 18.21 -5.68 21.37
CA PHE A 165 17.30 -4.65 20.86
C PHE A 165 16.43 -5.20 19.73
N ALA A 166 17.04 -5.82 18.71
CA ALA A 166 16.29 -6.40 17.60
C ALA A 166 15.39 -7.57 18.04
N ALA A 167 15.91 -8.49 18.87
CA ALA A 167 15.16 -9.65 19.34
C ALA A 167 13.90 -9.25 20.11
N LEU A 168 13.92 -8.13 20.84
CA LEU A 168 12.77 -7.61 21.59
C LEU A 168 11.66 -6.96 20.72
N HIS A 169 11.78 -7.01 19.39
CA HIS A 169 10.71 -6.57 18.48
C HIS A 169 9.74 -7.69 18.04
N GLY A 170 10.15 -8.96 18.14
CA GLY A 170 9.20 -10.10 18.16
C GLY A 170 8.69 -10.70 16.91
N HIS A 171 9.11 -10.18 15.77
CA HIS A 171 8.96 -10.90 14.53
C HIS A 171 10.12 -10.59 13.59
N VAL A 172 10.37 -11.52 12.68
CA VAL A 172 11.56 -11.49 11.81
C VAL A 172 11.63 -10.21 10.98
N LEU A 173 10.48 -9.70 10.51
CA LEU A 173 10.46 -8.46 9.74
C LEU A 173 10.92 -7.25 10.58
N ALA A 174 10.43 -7.10 11.82
CA ALA A 174 10.88 -6.00 12.68
C ALA A 174 12.33 -6.20 13.13
N MET A 175 12.79 -7.44 13.34
CA MET A 175 14.20 -7.72 13.58
C MET A 175 15.08 -7.28 12.39
N LEU A 176 14.63 -7.51 11.16
CA LEU A 176 15.36 -7.12 9.94
C LEU A 176 15.57 -5.60 9.86
N VAL A 177 14.60 -4.82 10.36
CA VAL A 177 14.69 -3.36 10.49
C VAL A 177 15.54 -2.96 11.71
N ALA A 178 15.26 -3.55 12.87
CA ALA A 178 15.87 -3.17 14.14
C ALA A 178 17.37 -3.52 14.23
N LEU A 179 17.85 -4.54 13.52
CA LEU A 179 19.28 -4.91 13.52
C LEU A 179 20.18 -3.79 12.98
N PRO A 180 20.02 -3.29 11.73
CA PRO A 180 20.86 -2.20 11.21
C PRO A 180 20.70 -0.91 12.01
N ILE A 181 19.48 -0.60 12.50
CA ILE A 181 19.23 0.57 13.34
C ILE A 181 19.91 0.44 14.70
N GLY A 182 19.80 -0.70 15.36
CA GLY A 182 20.46 -0.97 16.63
C GLY A 182 21.99 -0.89 16.52
N LEU A 183 22.55 -1.40 15.42
CA LEU A 183 23.99 -1.29 15.13
C LEU A 183 24.41 0.16 14.93
N LEU A 184 23.65 0.93 14.15
CA LEU A 184 23.87 2.36 13.96
C LEU A 184 23.87 3.10 15.30
N LEU A 185 22.85 2.90 16.13
CA LEU A 185 22.71 3.55 17.43
C LEU A 185 23.83 3.15 18.40
N GLY A 186 24.24 1.88 18.39
CA GLY A 186 25.35 1.37 19.19
C GLY A 186 26.71 1.98 18.80
N LEU A 187 26.98 2.09 17.49
CA LEU A 187 28.17 2.75 16.96
C LEU A 187 28.13 4.26 17.25
N LEU A 188 26.99 4.90 17.02
CA LEU A 188 26.78 6.32 17.30
C LEU A 188 27.07 6.63 18.77
N ARG A 189 26.52 5.83 19.69
CA ARG A 189 26.80 5.94 21.12
C ARG A 189 28.29 5.80 21.42
N HIS A 190 28.97 4.80 20.85
CA HIS A 190 30.37 4.54 21.11
C HIS A 190 31.29 5.67 20.64
N TYR A 191 31.07 6.18 19.42
CA TYR A 191 31.94 7.21 18.83
C TYR A 191 31.66 8.63 19.33
N THR A 192 30.41 8.94 19.69
CA THR A 192 30.02 10.32 20.05
C THR A 192 29.88 10.54 21.55
N GLY A 193 29.63 9.46 22.32
CA GLY A 193 29.31 9.56 23.73
C GLY A 193 27.95 10.20 24.05
N SER A 194 27.07 10.39 23.07
CA SER A 194 25.76 11.06 23.26
C SER A 194 24.59 10.08 23.23
N VAL A 195 23.87 9.91 24.35
CA VAL A 195 22.58 9.17 24.36
C VAL A 195 21.49 10.00 23.68
N TYR A 196 21.52 11.33 23.81
CA TYR A 196 20.53 12.22 23.21
C TYR A 196 20.55 12.15 21.68
N ALA A 197 21.72 11.95 21.07
CA ALA A 197 21.82 11.70 19.64
C ALA A 197 21.15 10.38 19.25
N CYS A 198 21.31 9.31 20.05
CA CYS A 198 20.62 8.05 19.84
C CYS A 198 19.09 8.22 19.95
N ILE A 199 18.61 8.91 21.00
CA ILE A 199 17.17 9.21 21.19
C ILE A 199 16.62 9.97 19.98
N LEU A 200 17.33 10.99 19.49
CA LEU A 200 16.91 11.77 18.32
C LEU A 200 16.81 10.90 17.06
N VAL A 201 17.85 10.11 16.77
CA VAL A 201 17.91 9.27 15.56
C VAL A 201 16.85 8.18 15.60
N HIS A 202 16.68 7.51 16.74
CA HIS A 202 15.63 6.51 16.93
C HIS A 202 14.24 7.16 16.84
N GLY A 203 14.03 8.31 17.49
CA GLY A 203 12.78 9.06 17.39
C GLY A 203 12.43 9.44 15.95
N VAL A 204 13.39 9.96 15.17
CA VAL A 204 13.16 10.29 13.75
C VAL A 204 12.84 9.05 12.91
N HIS A 205 13.54 7.93 13.14
CA HIS A 205 13.22 6.66 12.49
C HIS A 205 11.76 6.24 12.78
N ASN A 206 11.32 6.34 14.04
CA ASN A 206 9.95 6.01 14.42
C ASN A 206 8.93 6.98 13.79
N VAL A 207 9.25 8.27 13.69
CA VAL A 207 8.40 9.24 12.95
C VAL A 207 8.28 8.84 11.49
N LEU A 208 9.39 8.48 10.82
CA LEU A 208 9.35 8.08 9.41
C LEU A 208 8.42 6.87 9.22
N LEU A 209 8.54 5.86 10.08
CA LEU A 209 7.67 4.68 10.03
C LEU A 209 6.20 5.00 10.32
N VAL A 210 5.90 5.84 11.32
CA VAL A 210 4.51 6.17 11.70
C VAL A 210 3.86 7.13 10.69
N ALA A 211 4.59 8.16 10.24
CA ALA A 211 4.04 9.21 9.39
C ALA A 211 3.94 8.79 7.92
N LEU A 212 4.93 8.06 7.41
CA LEU A 212 4.97 7.63 6.02
C LEU A 212 4.50 6.18 5.83
N GLY A 213 4.50 5.38 6.91
CA GLY A 213 3.94 4.03 6.92
C GLY A 213 4.44 3.17 5.77
N GLY A 214 3.48 2.54 5.09
CA GLY A 214 3.71 1.74 3.91
C GLY A 214 4.31 2.45 2.70
N LEU A 215 3.95 3.73 2.54
CA LEU A 215 4.44 4.56 1.44
C LEU A 215 5.95 4.73 1.53
N PHE A 216 6.52 4.76 2.74
CA PHE A 216 7.96 4.86 2.98
C PHE A 216 8.77 3.80 2.23
N ILE A 217 8.26 2.56 2.21
CA ILE A 217 8.93 1.41 1.59
C ILE A 217 8.48 1.26 0.14
N ALA A 218 7.20 1.51 -0.13
CA ALA A 218 6.62 1.26 -1.42
C ALA A 218 7.05 2.33 -2.45
N ARG A 219 7.28 3.59 -2.07
CA ARG A 219 7.60 4.66 -3.03
C ARG A 219 9.10 4.75 -3.38
N PRO A 220 9.50 4.62 -4.66
CA PRO A 220 10.90 4.58 -5.09
C PRO A 220 11.61 5.94 -4.94
N ASP A 221 10.87 7.04 -4.99
CA ASP A 221 11.36 8.41 -4.89
C ASP A 221 11.84 8.77 -3.48
N ILE A 222 11.24 8.15 -2.45
CA ILE A 222 11.61 8.39 -1.05
C ILE A 222 13.06 8.00 -0.78
N ALA A 223 13.52 6.86 -1.30
CA ALA A 223 14.91 6.44 -1.14
C ALA A 223 15.88 7.47 -1.74
N GLY A 224 15.59 7.98 -2.93
CA GLY A 224 16.37 9.05 -3.58
C GLY A 224 16.48 10.30 -2.70
N LEU A 225 15.35 10.74 -2.15
CA LEU A 225 15.29 11.88 -1.25
C LEU A 225 16.11 11.64 0.03
N LEU A 226 15.97 10.47 0.66
CA LEU A 226 16.74 10.13 1.87
C LEU A 226 18.23 10.20 1.62
N ILE A 227 18.72 9.67 0.49
CA ILE A 227 20.15 9.73 0.17
C ILE A 227 20.60 11.18 0.03
N LEU A 228 19.84 12.01 -0.69
CA LEU A 228 20.14 13.44 -0.85
C LEU A 228 20.20 14.15 0.50
N VAL A 229 19.22 13.91 1.37
CA VAL A 229 19.18 14.46 2.73
C VAL A 229 20.37 13.96 3.56
N GLY A 230 20.69 12.68 3.50
CA GLY A 230 21.82 12.08 4.21
C GLY A 230 23.16 12.68 3.79
N LEU A 231 23.38 12.82 2.47
CA LEU A 231 24.58 13.46 1.93
C LEU A 231 24.67 14.94 2.29
N ALA A 232 23.55 15.67 2.26
CA ALA A 232 23.50 17.06 2.69
C ALA A 232 23.87 17.20 4.17
N LEU A 233 23.33 16.33 5.04
CA LEU A 233 23.67 16.32 6.47
C LEU A 233 25.15 15.97 6.71
N LEU A 234 25.73 15.02 5.98
CA LEU A 234 27.17 14.73 6.04
C LEU A 234 28.01 15.94 5.60
N MET A 235 27.58 16.64 4.55
CA MET A 235 28.27 17.82 4.07
C MET A 235 28.22 18.95 5.10
N LEU A 236 27.07 19.22 5.69
CA LEU A 236 26.91 20.21 6.77
C LEU A 236 27.76 19.84 7.99
N PHE A 237 27.79 18.56 8.35
CA PHE A 237 28.65 18.05 9.41
C PHE A 237 30.14 18.26 9.12
N TRP A 238 30.58 17.95 7.90
CA TRP A 238 31.95 18.16 7.48
C TRP A 238 32.32 19.66 7.46
N GLN A 239 31.41 20.52 6.99
CA GLN A 239 31.61 21.96 7.00
C GLN A 239 31.74 22.53 8.41
N TRP A 240 30.87 22.11 9.32
CA TRP A 240 30.92 22.54 10.71
C TRP A 240 32.24 22.12 11.37
N THR A 241 32.66 20.87 11.16
CA THR A 241 33.79 20.27 11.89
C THR A 241 35.16 20.66 11.33
N GLN A 242 35.30 20.76 10.00
CA GLN A 242 36.60 20.96 9.33
C GLN A 242 36.76 22.36 8.72
N ARG A 243 35.68 23.14 8.57
CA ARG A 243 35.65 24.44 7.87
C ARG A 243 36.45 24.43 6.54
N PRO A 244 36.18 23.48 5.63
CA PRO A 244 36.90 23.36 4.38
C PRO A 244 36.66 24.58 3.48
N ARG A 245 37.60 24.87 2.56
CA ARG A 245 37.46 25.94 1.56
C ARG A 245 36.19 25.74 0.72
N LEU A 246 35.55 26.83 0.30
CA LEU A 246 34.31 26.79 -0.50
C LEU A 246 34.43 25.89 -1.74
N LEU A 247 35.54 25.94 -2.47
CA LEU A 247 35.79 25.09 -3.64
C LEU A 247 35.79 23.59 -3.29
N ALA A 248 36.34 23.20 -2.14
CA ALA A 248 36.31 21.81 -1.68
C ALA A 248 34.89 21.38 -1.29
N SER A 249 34.09 22.29 -0.70
CA SER A 249 32.66 22.07 -0.46
C SER A 249 31.87 21.88 -1.75
N CYS A 250 32.09 22.73 -2.76
CA CYS A 250 31.45 22.60 -4.07
C CYS A 250 31.83 21.30 -4.78
N ALA A 251 33.10 20.89 -4.72
CA ALA A 251 33.56 19.63 -5.30
C ALA A 251 32.90 18.41 -4.63
N VAL A 252 32.88 18.36 -3.29
CA VAL A 252 32.25 17.26 -2.54
C VAL A 252 30.74 17.22 -2.79
N LEU A 253 30.06 18.37 -2.84
CA LEU A 253 28.64 18.44 -3.18
C LEU A 253 28.37 17.90 -4.58
N SER A 254 29.19 18.29 -5.56
CA SER A 254 29.05 17.85 -6.95
C SER A 254 29.21 16.33 -7.07
N VAL A 255 30.22 15.77 -6.40
CA VAL A 255 30.42 14.31 -6.33
C VAL A 255 29.27 13.64 -5.58
N GLY A 256 28.80 14.21 -4.48
CA GLY A 256 27.67 13.69 -3.71
C GLY A 256 26.38 13.64 -4.54
N LEU A 257 26.07 14.70 -5.28
CA LEU A 257 24.91 14.75 -6.19
C LEU A 257 25.06 13.73 -7.33
N MET A 258 26.26 13.57 -7.89
CA MET A 258 26.53 12.57 -8.92
C MET A 258 26.34 11.15 -8.37
N LEU A 259 26.84 10.86 -7.16
CA LEU A 259 26.64 9.59 -6.47
C LEU A 259 25.18 9.36 -6.10
N ALA A 260 24.45 10.38 -5.68
CA ALA A 260 23.03 10.29 -5.37
C ALA A 260 22.21 9.96 -6.63
N ALA A 261 22.51 10.61 -7.76
CA ALA A 261 21.86 10.34 -9.03
C ALA A 261 22.15 8.91 -9.54
N GLY A 262 23.42 8.48 -9.48
CA GLY A 262 23.83 7.12 -9.84
C GLY A 262 23.22 6.06 -8.91
N TYR A 263 23.26 6.31 -7.60
CA TYR A 263 22.67 5.43 -6.59
C TYR A 263 21.16 5.35 -6.77
N HIS A 264 20.45 6.44 -7.03
CA HIS A 264 19.01 6.41 -7.24
C HIS A 264 18.64 5.50 -8.43
N GLY A 265 19.41 5.55 -9.52
CA GLY A 265 19.25 4.65 -10.66
C GLY A 265 19.51 3.18 -10.32
N LEU A 266 20.61 2.89 -9.59
CA LEU A 266 20.96 1.53 -9.14
C LEU A 266 19.95 0.97 -8.13
N TYR A 267 19.52 1.80 -7.18
CA TYR A 267 18.51 1.47 -6.20
C TYR A 267 17.21 1.09 -6.92
N ARG A 268 16.77 1.91 -7.87
CA ARG A 268 15.55 1.63 -8.65
C ARG A 268 15.70 0.34 -9.47
N SER A 269 16.84 0.10 -10.10
CA SER A 269 17.05 -1.13 -10.86
C SER A 269 16.98 -2.40 -9.99
N ALA A 270 17.39 -2.32 -8.72
CA ALA A 270 17.23 -3.39 -7.73
C ALA A 270 15.82 -3.46 -7.13
N GLN A 271 15.21 -2.32 -6.81
CA GLN A 271 13.92 -2.24 -6.12
C GLN A 271 12.77 -2.71 -7.02
N GLU A 272 12.73 -2.35 -8.30
CA GLU A 272 11.58 -2.64 -9.19
C GLU A 272 11.34 -4.16 -9.38
N PRO A 273 12.36 -5.02 -9.60
CA PRO A 273 12.19 -6.47 -9.59
C PRO A 273 11.75 -7.01 -8.22
N LEU A 274 12.37 -6.55 -7.13
CA LEU A 274 12.04 -7.00 -5.77
C LEU A 274 10.60 -6.64 -5.40
N TRP A 275 10.18 -5.42 -5.69
CA TRP A 275 8.84 -4.92 -5.44
C TRP A 275 7.79 -5.72 -6.22
N SER A 276 7.97 -5.92 -7.53
CA SER A 276 6.99 -6.69 -8.32
C SER A 276 6.94 -8.16 -7.92
N HIS A 277 8.07 -8.75 -7.47
CA HIS A 277 8.08 -10.07 -6.87
C HIS A 277 7.34 -10.14 -5.55
N ALA A 278 7.65 -9.23 -4.62
CA ALA A 278 7.00 -9.13 -3.32
C ALA A 278 5.49 -8.96 -3.48
N MET A 279 5.06 -8.03 -4.34
CA MET A 279 3.64 -7.76 -4.59
C MET A 279 2.89 -9.02 -5.06
N ARG A 280 3.43 -9.73 -6.07
CA ARG A 280 2.85 -11.00 -6.54
C ARG A 280 2.76 -12.06 -5.45
N ARG A 281 3.74 -12.12 -4.53
CA ARG A 281 3.76 -13.08 -3.41
C ARG A 281 2.73 -12.73 -2.36
N ILE A 282 2.58 -11.44 -2.06
CA ILE A 282 1.58 -10.90 -1.15
C ILE A 282 0.18 -11.18 -1.67
N MET A 283 -0.11 -10.83 -2.93
CA MET A 283 -1.39 -11.10 -3.58
C MET A 283 -1.74 -12.60 -3.56
N ALA A 284 -0.75 -13.47 -3.75
CA ALA A 284 -0.95 -14.93 -3.68
C ALA A 284 -1.17 -15.47 -2.25
N SER A 285 -0.85 -14.68 -1.21
CA SER A 285 -0.96 -15.06 0.20
C SER A 285 -2.20 -14.50 0.91
N MET A 286 -2.95 -13.59 0.28
CA MET A 286 -4.16 -12.99 0.86
C MET A 286 -5.31 -14.01 0.84
N ILE A 287 -5.84 -14.37 2.01
CA ILE A 287 -6.96 -15.33 2.21
C ILE A 287 -7.94 -14.75 3.27
N PRO A 288 -9.27 -14.70 3.03
CA PRO A 288 -9.95 -15.02 1.79
C PRO A 288 -9.61 -13.98 0.71
N PRO A 289 -9.39 -14.43 -0.53
CA PRO A 289 -8.87 -13.57 -1.57
C PRO A 289 -9.98 -12.66 -2.12
N ALA A 290 -9.58 -11.48 -2.58
CA ALA A 290 -10.02 -10.93 -3.87
C ALA A 290 -10.77 -9.57 -3.85
N VAL A 291 -11.68 -9.28 -2.91
CA VAL A 291 -12.38 -7.95 -2.90
C VAL A 291 -11.41 -6.82 -2.59
N ASP A 292 -10.58 -7.02 -1.58
CA ASP A 292 -9.67 -6.00 -1.07
C ASP A 292 -8.49 -5.75 -2.04
N VAL A 293 -8.13 -6.71 -2.90
CA VAL A 293 -6.99 -6.58 -3.82
C VAL A 293 -7.25 -5.50 -4.87
N VAL A 294 -8.45 -5.46 -5.44
CA VAL A 294 -8.81 -4.48 -6.49
C VAL A 294 -8.76 -3.07 -5.94
N GLN A 295 -9.46 -2.85 -4.82
CA GLN A 295 -9.48 -1.56 -4.14
C GLN A 295 -8.06 -1.10 -3.75
N ARG A 296 -7.26 -2.01 -3.17
CA ARG A 296 -5.87 -1.72 -2.80
C ARG A 296 -4.98 -1.36 -3.99
N LEU A 297 -5.14 -2.03 -5.14
CA LEU A 297 -4.41 -1.70 -6.37
C LEU A 297 -4.83 -0.33 -6.91
N GLU A 298 -6.12 -0.01 -6.90
CA GLU A 298 -6.65 1.30 -7.33
C GLU A 298 -6.12 2.42 -6.42
N VAL A 299 -6.19 2.26 -5.10
CA VAL A 299 -5.64 3.20 -4.12
C VAL A 299 -4.12 3.38 -4.34
N ALA A 300 -3.38 2.29 -4.56
CA ALA A 300 -1.96 2.35 -4.80
C ALA A 300 -1.60 3.05 -6.15
N GLN A 301 -2.45 2.94 -7.17
CA GLN A 301 -2.31 3.71 -8.42
C GLN A 301 -2.61 5.19 -8.18
N GLN A 302 -3.71 5.52 -7.49
CA GLN A 302 -4.12 6.90 -7.19
C GLN A 302 -3.05 7.67 -6.40
N HIS A 303 -2.37 7.01 -5.47
CA HIS A 303 -1.30 7.62 -4.65
C HIS A 303 0.11 7.48 -5.24
N GLY A 304 0.24 7.04 -6.49
CA GLY A 304 1.52 6.99 -7.21
C GLY A 304 2.50 5.91 -6.70
N VAL A 305 2.05 4.96 -5.89
CA VAL A 305 2.84 3.78 -5.48
C VAL A 305 3.05 2.85 -6.68
N ILE A 306 1.97 2.64 -7.45
CA ILE A 306 2.00 1.89 -8.71
C ILE A 306 2.05 2.91 -9.86
N THR A 307 3.26 3.22 -10.31
CA THR A 307 3.48 3.99 -11.54
C THR A 307 3.14 3.15 -12.79
N PRO A 308 2.93 3.76 -13.97
CA PRO A 308 2.65 3.00 -15.20
C PRO A 308 3.68 1.90 -15.50
N GLY A 309 4.97 2.19 -15.29
CA GLY A 309 6.04 1.20 -15.48
C GLY A 309 5.99 0.05 -14.46
N ARG A 310 5.58 0.33 -13.22
CA ARG A 310 5.35 -0.70 -12.20
C ARG A 310 4.12 -1.54 -12.51
N ALA A 311 3.05 -0.92 -12.98
CA ALA A 311 1.83 -1.61 -13.39
C ALA A 311 2.13 -2.64 -14.49
N GLN A 312 2.83 -2.21 -15.55
CA GLN A 312 3.27 -3.10 -16.63
C GLN A 312 4.16 -4.24 -16.14
N ARG A 313 5.15 -3.94 -15.28
CA ARG A 313 6.06 -4.95 -14.73
C ARG A 313 5.31 -5.98 -13.87
N LEU A 314 4.41 -5.52 -13.00
CA LEU A 314 3.61 -6.40 -12.16
C LEU A 314 2.64 -7.24 -12.99
N ALA A 315 1.97 -6.65 -13.98
CA ALA A 315 1.10 -7.37 -14.91
C ALA A 315 1.87 -8.46 -15.70
N ALA A 316 3.06 -8.14 -16.22
CA ALA A 316 3.93 -9.12 -16.87
C ALA A 316 4.31 -10.27 -15.91
N ARG A 317 4.60 -9.96 -14.64
CA ARG A 317 4.92 -10.94 -13.60
C ARG A 317 3.72 -11.84 -13.27
N LEU A 318 2.52 -11.28 -13.17
CA LEU A 318 1.28 -12.03 -12.94
C LEU A 318 0.95 -12.95 -14.13
N ARG A 319 1.22 -12.52 -15.37
CA ARG A 319 1.06 -13.40 -16.55
C ARG A 319 2.06 -14.55 -16.55
N ALA A 320 3.31 -14.28 -16.19
CA ALA A 320 4.35 -15.31 -16.13
C ALA A 320 4.17 -16.30 -14.96
N GLN A 321 3.59 -15.83 -13.85
CA GLN A 321 3.35 -16.63 -12.64
C GLN A 321 1.95 -16.36 -12.09
N PRO A 322 0.91 -16.97 -12.69
CA PRO A 322 -0.49 -16.74 -12.33
C PRO A 322 -0.78 -16.99 -10.85
N LEU A 323 -1.76 -16.25 -10.32
CA LEU A 323 -2.33 -16.51 -9.01
C LEU A 323 -3.16 -17.80 -9.03
N SER A 324 -3.31 -18.45 -7.87
CA SER A 324 -4.08 -19.68 -7.74
C SER A 324 -5.58 -19.48 -7.87
N GLU A 325 -6.09 -18.30 -7.51
CA GLU A 325 -7.50 -17.95 -7.68
C GLU A 325 -7.66 -17.17 -9.00
N PRO A 326 -8.40 -17.72 -9.99
CA PRO A 326 -8.47 -17.13 -11.32
C PRO A 326 -9.11 -15.74 -11.35
N SER A 327 -10.13 -15.47 -10.55
CA SER A 327 -10.86 -14.20 -10.63
C SER A 327 -9.96 -13.03 -10.19
N THR A 328 -9.23 -13.18 -9.09
CA THR A 328 -8.21 -12.25 -8.57
C THR A 328 -7.14 -11.99 -9.61
N GLN A 329 -6.72 -13.01 -10.36
CA GLN A 329 -5.77 -12.85 -11.47
C GLN A 329 -6.34 -11.89 -12.52
N TYR A 330 -7.57 -12.12 -12.99
CA TYR A 330 -8.20 -11.28 -14.00
C TYR A 330 -8.51 -9.88 -13.49
N TRP A 331 -9.01 -9.75 -12.26
CA TRP A 331 -9.28 -8.46 -11.62
C TRP A 331 -8.01 -7.63 -11.48
N SER A 332 -6.92 -8.25 -11.01
CA SER A 332 -5.63 -7.57 -10.89
C SER A 332 -5.11 -7.11 -12.24
N LEU A 333 -5.22 -7.93 -13.28
CA LEU A 333 -4.80 -7.56 -14.63
C LEU A 333 -5.70 -6.47 -15.24
N ALA A 334 -6.99 -6.45 -14.92
CA ALA A 334 -7.91 -5.39 -15.37
C ALA A 334 -7.51 -4.03 -14.78
N VAL A 335 -7.10 -3.98 -13.50
CA VAL A 335 -6.60 -2.75 -12.86
C VAL A 335 -5.23 -2.35 -13.41
N LEU A 336 -4.31 -3.31 -13.57
CA LEU A 336 -2.90 -3.03 -13.88
C LEU A 336 -2.62 -2.82 -15.38
N ASP A 337 -3.29 -3.55 -16.26
CA ASP A 337 -3.01 -3.58 -17.70
C ASP A 337 -4.23 -4.06 -18.52
N ARG A 338 -5.30 -3.26 -18.48
CA ARG A 338 -6.57 -3.53 -19.18
C ARG A 338 -6.39 -3.79 -20.68
N GLN A 339 -5.53 -3.03 -21.36
CA GLN A 339 -5.30 -3.19 -22.79
C GLN A 339 -4.55 -4.49 -23.10
N GLY A 340 -3.49 -4.80 -22.35
CA GLY A 340 -2.77 -6.06 -22.52
C GLY A 340 -3.63 -7.27 -22.14
N LEU A 341 -4.56 -7.13 -21.19
CA LEU A 341 -5.53 -8.17 -20.86
C LEU A 341 -6.47 -8.47 -22.04
N LEU A 342 -7.06 -7.45 -22.66
CA LEU A 342 -7.91 -7.61 -23.84
C LEU A 342 -7.14 -8.16 -25.03
N ALA A 343 -5.91 -7.67 -25.27
CA ALA A 343 -5.07 -8.16 -26.35
C ALA A 343 -4.77 -9.66 -26.22
N ALA A 344 -4.65 -10.18 -24.99
CA ALA A 344 -4.46 -11.62 -24.75
C ALA A 344 -5.68 -12.48 -25.13
N TYR A 345 -6.84 -11.86 -25.29
CA TYR A 345 -8.11 -12.44 -25.73
C TYR A 345 -8.44 -12.14 -27.19
N ALA A 346 -7.56 -11.47 -27.94
CA ALA A 346 -7.77 -11.21 -29.37
C ALA A 346 -8.04 -12.53 -30.12
N GLY A 347 -9.20 -12.61 -30.80
CA GLY A 347 -9.63 -13.80 -31.54
C GLY A 347 -10.11 -14.98 -30.69
N LYS A 348 -10.26 -14.81 -29.36
CA LYS A 348 -10.80 -15.81 -28.44
C LYS A 348 -12.21 -15.43 -27.97
N ASP A 349 -12.91 -16.35 -27.36
CA ASP A 349 -14.17 -16.07 -26.67
C ASP A 349 -13.91 -15.20 -25.43
N HIS A 350 -14.60 -14.06 -25.33
CA HIS A 350 -14.50 -13.10 -24.24
C HIS A 350 -15.40 -13.45 -23.05
N TYR A 351 -16.33 -14.40 -23.19
CA TYR A 351 -17.25 -14.77 -22.13
C TYR A 351 -16.54 -15.19 -20.82
N PRO A 352 -15.48 -16.04 -20.82
CA PRO A 352 -14.78 -16.39 -19.58
C PRO A 352 -14.18 -15.17 -18.87
N LEU A 353 -13.65 -14.20 -19.63
CA LEU A 353 -13.09 -12.98 -19.07
C LEU A 353 -14.20 -12.13 -18.42
N LEU A 354 -15.31 -11.89 -19.12
CA LEU A 354 -16.44 -11.15 -18.57
C LEU A 354 -17.02 -11.85 -17.34
N ARG A 355 -17.11 -13.18 -17.33
CA ARG A 355 -17.56 -13.97 -16.18
C ARG A 355 -16.70 -13.72 -14.94
N HIS A 356 -15.38 -13.70 -15.11
CA HIS A 356 -14.49 -13.37 -14.00
C HIS A 356 -14.68 -11.91 -13.56
N LEU A 357 -14.74 -10.93 -14.48
CA LEU A 357 -14.98 -9.53 -14.10
C LEU A 357 -16.33 -9.36 -13.34
N ALA A 358 -17.35 -10.12 -13.74
CA ALA A 358 -18.69 -10.11 -13.15
C ALA A 358 -18.75 -10.71 -11.75
N SER A 359 -17.82 -11.60 -11.40
CA SER A 359 -17.84 -12.28 -10.10
C SER A 359 -17.28 -11.42 -8.95
N HIS A 360 -16.86 -10.18 -9.21
CA HIS A 360 -16.42 -9.27 -8.15
C HIS A 360 -17.62 -8.80 -7.32
N PRO A 361 -17.63 -8.98 -5.99
CA PRO A 361 -18.84 -8.79 -5.19
C PRO A 361 -19.26 -7.34 -4.99
N GLU A 362 -18.32 -6.39 -5.10
CA GLU A 362 -18.58 -4.95 -4.87
C GLU A 362 -18.48 -4.11 -6.15
N GLY A 363 -18.10 -4.71 -7.28
CA GLY A 363 -17.69 -3.97 -8.48
C GLY A 363 -16.45 -3.08 -8.26
N SER A 364 -15.99 -2.42 -9.32
CA SER A 364 -14.99 -1.34 -9.25
C SER A 364 -14.99 -0.55 -10.57
N PRO A 365 -14.60 0.74 -10.57
CA PRO A 365 -14.46 1.52 -11.80
C PRO A 365 -13.48 0.88 -12.80
N ALA A 366 -12.33 0.39 -12.35
CA ALA A 366 -11.36 -0.26 -13.23
C ALA A 366 -11.88 -1.56 -13.84
N LEU A 367 -12.64 -2.35 -13.07
CA LEU A 367 -13.30 -3.56 -13.57
C LEU A 367 -14.40 -3.21 -14.58
N SER A 368 -15.16 -2.15 -14.32
CA SER A 368 -16.22 -1.67 -15.21
C SER A 368 -15.66 -1.19 -16.54
N ASP A 369 -14.56 -0.45 -16.52
CA ASP A 369 -13.84 -0.04 -17.73
C ASP A 369 -13.34 -1.25 -18.54
N ALA A 370 -12.79 -2.26 -17.86
CA ALA A 370 -12.32 -3.48 -18.52
C ALA A 370 -13.50 -4.28 -19.10
N ALA A 371 -14.61 -4.38 -18.37
CA ALA A 371 -15.81 -5.07 -18.82
C ALA A 371 -16.43 -4.37 -20.03
N LEU A 372 -16.50 -3.04 -20.02
CA LEU A 372 -16.98 -2.23 -21.14
C LEU A 372 -16.17 -2.51 -22.41
N LEU A 373 -14.84 -2.44 -22.32
CA LEU A 373 -13.98 -2.70 -23.47
C LEU A 373 -14.10 -4.16 -23.97
N THR A 374 -14.24 -5.11 -23.04
CA THR A 374 -14.42 -6.53 -23.37
C THR A 374 -15.76 -6.77 -24.08
N ALA A 375 -16.84 -6.16 -23.57
CA ALA A 375 -18.18 -6.24 -24.11
C ALA A 375 -18.31 -5.52 -25.46
N ALA A 376 -17.64 -4.37 -25.64
CA ALA A 376 -17.64 -3.64 -26.91
C ALA A 376 -16.99 -4.48 -28.03
N ALA A 377 -15.96 -5.25 -27.70
CA ALA A 377 -15.32 -6.15 -28.66
C ALA A 377 -16.17 -7.38 -29.00
N GLN A 378 -16.93 -7.92 -28.04
CA GLN A 378 -17.84 -9.06 -28.25
C GLN A 378 -19.16 -8.89 -27.49
N PRO A 379 -20.15 -8.17 -28.06
CA PRO A 379 -21.40 -7.84 -27.36
C PRO A 379 -22.24 -9.07 -26.97
N HIS A 380 -22.15 -10.16 -27.71
CA HIS A 380 -22.88 -11.41 -27.41
C HIS A 380 -22.43 -12.04 -26.09
N ALA A 381 -21.16 -11.89 -25.70
CA ALA A 381 -20.64 -12.39 -24.43
C ALA A 381 -21.27 -11.67 -23.23
N LEU A 382 -21.50 -10.34 -23.34
CA LEU A 382 -22.23 -9.58 -22.33
C LEU A 382 -23.69 -10.05 -22.22
N SER A 383 -24.34 -10.32 -23.35
CA SER A 383 -25.71 -10.85 -23.35
C SER A 383 -25.81 -12.21 -22.66
N ALA A 384 -24.82 -13.09 -22.84
CA ALA A 384 -24.76 -14.38 -22.16
C ALA A 384 -24.63 -14.22 -20.63
N ILE A 385 -23.74 -13.32 -20.16
CA ILE A 385 -23.60 -13.01 -18.73
C ILE A 385 -24.89 -12.42 -18.16
N ALA A 386 -25.51 -11.49 -18.88
CA ALA A 386 -26.76 -10.86 -18.47
C ALA A 386 -27.89 -11.89 -18.28
N GLN A 387 -27.95 -12.93 -19.12
CA GLN A 387 -28.94 -14.00 -18.98
C GLN A 387 -28.65 -14.93 -17.81
N GLU A 388 -27.39 -15.26 -17.57
CA GLU A 388 -26.98 -16.18 -16.51
C GLU A 388 -27.13 -15.56 -15.12
N ASP A 389 -26.64 -14.33 -14.95
CA ASP A 389 -26.71 -13.59 -13.70
C ASP A 389 -26.98 -12.10 -13.93
N PRO A 390 -28.26 -11.71 -14.04
CA PRO A 390 -28.65 -10.31 -14.17
C PRO A 390 -28.13 -9.43 -13.02
N ARG A 391 -27.94 -9.98 -11.82
CA ARG A 391 -27.53 -9.20 -10.64
C ARG A 391 -26.06 -8.75 -10.70
N SER A 392 -25.28 -9.31 -11.63
CA SER A 392 -23.92 -8.86 -11.89
C SER A 392 -23.85 -7.58 -12.72
N LEU A 393 -24.90 -7.22 -13.46
CA LEU A 393 -24.91 -6.06 -14.36
C LEU A 393 -24.70 -4.72 -13.63
N PRO A 394 -25.31 -4.46 -12.46
CA PRO A 394 -25.06 -3.25 -11.69
C PRO A 394 -23.63 -3.14 -11.16
N LEU A 395 -22.94 -4.27 -10.98
CA LEU A 395 -21.54 -4.32 -10.53
C LEU A 395 -20.56 -4.16 -11.69
N LEU A 396 -20.93 -4.64 -12.88
CA LEU A 396 -20.13 -4.56 -14.10
C LEU A 396 -20.20 -3.19 -14.78
N LEU A 397 -21.40 -2.63 -14.90
CA LEU A 397 -21.65 -1.36 -15.62
C LEU A 397 -22.77 -0.60 -14.88
N PRO A 398 -22.45 0.07 -13.76
CA PRO A 398 -23.44 0.74 -12.92
C PRO A 398 -24.17 1.86 -13.67
N LEU A 399 -25.44 2.04 -13.32
CA LEU A 399 -26.26 3.17 -13.74
C LEU A 399 -26.46 4.13 -12.56
N PRO A 400 -26.44 5.46 -12.80
CA PRO A 400 -26.52 6.13 -14.11
C PRO A 400 -25.18 6.36 -14.84
N GLU A 401 -24.04 6.04 -14.22
CA GLU A 401 -22.70 6.44 -14.68
C GLU A 401 -22.35 5.91 -16.07
N TYR A 402 -22.74 4.66 -16.39
CA TYR A 402 -22.45 4.00 -17.66
C TYR A 402 -23.63 4.04 -18.66
N ARG A 403 -24.61 4.94 -18.50
CA ARG A 403 -25.82 4.99 -19.36
C ARG A 403 -25.49 5.11 -20.85
N GLN A 404 -24.59 6.01 -21.24
CA GLN A 404 -24.23 6.21 -22.65
C GLN A 404 -23.54 4.98 -23.25
N GLN A 405 -22.71 4.33 -22.46
CA GLN A 405 -21.98 3.13 -22.81
C GLN A 405 -22.94 1.95 -23.00
N TRP A 406 -23.93 1.81 -22.11
CA TRP A 406 -25.03 0.86 -22.28
C TRP A 406 -25.79 1.08 -23.59
N LEU A 407 -26.16 2.33 -23.92
CA LEU A 407 -26.86 2.64 -25.16
C LEU A 407 -26.05 2.27 -26.41
N ALA A 408 -24.75 2.57 -26.40
CA ALA A 408 -23.84 2.20 -27.48
C ALA A 408 -23.69 0.67 -27.62
N LEU A 409 -23.57 -0.06 -26.51
CA LEU A 409 -23.50 -1.52 -26.49
C LEU A 409 -24.80 -2.16 -27.00
N LEU A 410 -25.95 -1.70 -26.52
CA LEU A 410 -27.25 -2.22 -26.95
C LEU A 410 -27.48 -1.95 -28.44
N ALA A 411 -27.13 -0.77 -28.93
CA ALA A 411 -27.26 -0.42 -30.34
C ALA A 411 -26.36 -1.26 -31.26
N SER A 412 -25.19 -1.70 -30.79
CA SER A 412 -24.27 -2.55 -31.56
C SER A 412 -24.64 -4.03 -31.55
N MET A 413 -25.47 -4.48 -30.60
CA MET A 413 -25.97 -5.86 -30.55
C MET A 413 -26.99 -6.12 -31.67
N ASP A 414 -27.00 -7.36 -32.17
CA ASP A 414 -28.14 -7.85 -32.95
C ASP A 414 -29.42 -7.90 -32.08
N LEU A 415 -30.56 -7.95 -32.76
CA LEU A 415 -31.86 -7.85 -32.13
C LEU A 415 -32.12 -8.95 -31.08
N ARG A 416 -31.61 -10.18 -31.27
CA ARG A 416 -31.83 -11.27 -30.31
C ARG A 416 -31.08 -10.98 -29.01
N HIS A 417 -29.78 -10.69 -29.11
CA HIS A 417 -28.94 -10.38 -27.95
C HIS A 417 -29.38 -9.08 -27.26
N ARG A 418 -29.80 -8.06 -28.01
CA ARG A 418 -30.31 -6.80 -27.46
C ARG A 418 -31.55 -7.02 -26.59
N LEU A 419 -32.59 -7.66 -27.13
CA LEU A 419 -33.85 -7.88 -26.40
C LEU A 419 -33.65 -8.77 -25.18
N SER A 420 -32.76 -9.77 -25.28
CA SER A 420 -32.39 -10.60 -24.15
C SER A 420 -31.69 -9.78 -23.05
N THR A 421 -30.73 -8.93 -23.43
CA THR A 421 -30.00 -8.07 -22.49
C THR A 421 -30.92 -7.05 -21.83
N LEU A 422 -31.84 -6.43 -22.57
CA LEU A 422 -32.87 -5.54 -22.02
C LEU A 422 -33.77 -6.24 -21.00
N SER A 423 -34.10 -7.52 -21.24
CA SER A 423 -34.88 -8.32 -20.31
C SER A 423 -34.12 -8.59 -19.01
N ALA A 424 -32.81 -8.82 -19.09
CA ALA A 424 -31.94 -8.97 -17.93
C ALA A 424 -31.75 -7.65 -17.17
N ILE A 425 -31.57 -6.52 -17.86
CA ILE A 425 -31.49 -5.19 -17.25
C ILE A 425 -32.71 -4.91 -16.36
N ARG A 426 -33.92 -5.29 -16.82
CA ARG A 426 -35.15 -5.18 -16.02
C ARG A 426 -35.12 -6.00 -14.73
N LEU A 427 -34.39 -7.11 -14.69
CA LEU A 427 -34.24 -7.93 -13.49
C LEU A 427 -33.14 -7.37 -12.56
N ALA A 428 -32.25 -6.54 -13.08
CA ALA A 428 -31.07 -6.03 -12.40
C ALA A 428 -31.29 -4.65 -11.75
N TRP A 429 -32.16 -3.82 -12.33
CA TRP A 429 -32.51 -2.48 -11.84
C TRP A 429 -34.01 -2.34 -11.58
N ASP A 430 -34.40 -1.23 -10.94
CA ASP A 430 -35.81 -0.87 -10.80
C ASP A 430 -36.48 -0.63 -12.16
N ALA A 431 -37.81 -0.74 -12.16
CA ALA A 431 -38.60 -0.72 -13.39
C ALA A 431 -38.49 0.60 -14.16
N ASP A 432 -38.33 1.73 -13.46
CA ASP A 432 -38.27 3.06 -14.07
C ASP A 432 -36.87 3.28 -14.70
N THR A 433 -35.78 2.95 -14.00
CA THR A 433 -34.41 3.00 -14.55
C THR A 433 -34.26 2.13 -15.80
N ALA A 434 -34.75 0.88 -15.75
CA ALA A 434 -34.69 -0.02 -16.88
C ALA A 434 -35.55 0.45 -18.06
N ALA A 435 -36.76 0.99 -17.79
CA ALA A 435 -37.64 1.53 -18.82
C ALA A 435 -37.03 2.77 -19.48
N GLN A 436 -36.42 3.66 -18.69
CA GLN A 436 -35.79 4.87 -19.20
C GLN A 436 -34.62 4.52 -20.13
N LEU A 437 -33.71 3.63 -19.70
CA LEU A 437 -32.60 3.19 -20.56
C LEU A 437 -33.11 2.59 -21.88
N HIS A 438 -34.18 1.81 -21.83
CA HIS A 438 -34.79 1.24 -23.03
C HIS A 438 -35.37 2.35 -23.92
N LEU A 439 -36.09 3.33 -23.36
CA LEU A 439 -36.65 4.48 -24.08
C LEU A 439 -35.57 5.32 -24.76
N ASP A 440 -34.38 5.40 -24.16
CA ASP A 440 -33.26 6.22 -24.61
C ASP A 440 -32.45 5.60 -25.75
N LEU A 441 -32.78 4.39 -26.22
CA LEU A 441 -32.09 3.75 -27.35
C LEU A 441 -31.89 4.73 -28.52
N PRO A 442 -30.73 4.70 -29.21
CA PRO A 442 -30.49 5.59 -30.35
C PRO A 442 -31.59 5.45 -31.40
N LEU A 443 -32.09 6.57 -31.94
CA LEU A 443 -33.25 6.60 -32.84
C LEU A 443 -33.11 5.64 -34.03
N SER A 444 -31.91 5.58 -34.61
CA SER A 444 -31.57 4.69 -35.74
C SER A 444 -31.63 3.19 -35.40
N SER A 445 -31.61 2.84 -34.11
CA SER A 445 -31.60 1.46 -33.64
C SER A 445 -33.00 0.93 -33.27
N ILE A 446 -34.01 1.79 -33.14
CA ILE A 446 -35.36 1.43 -32.67
C ILE A 446 -36.13 0.71 -33.79
N GLY A 447 -36.36 -0.59 -33.61
CA GLY A 447 -37.15 -1.41 -34.54
C GLY A 447 -38.55 -1.76 -34.02
N PRO A 448 -39.40 -2.37 -34.87
CA PRO A 448 -40.75 -2.80 -34.48
C PRO A 448 -40.77 -3.75 -33.27
N ARG A 449 -39.76 -4.62 -33.13
CA ARG A 449 -39.67 -5.55 -32.00
C ARG A 449 -39.23 -4.88 -30.71
N ASP A 450 -38.40 -3.84 -30.75
CA ASP A 450 -38.05 -3.04 -29.57
C ASP A 450 -39.29 -2.35 -29.01
N ARG A 451 -40.13 -1.76 -29.88
CA ARG A 451 -41.42 -1.14 -29.49
C ARG A 451 -42.33 -2.12 -28.73
N VAL A 452 -42.50 -3.32 -29.29
CA VAL A 452 -43.31 -4.37 -28.66
C VAL A 452 -42.69 -4.82 -27.33
N HIS A 453 -41.36 -4.93 -27.27
CA HIS A 453 -40.66 -5.32 -26.05
C HIS A 453 -40.83 -4.28 -24.96
N LEU A 454 -40.66 -2.98 -25.24
CA LEU A 454 -40.85 -1.90 -24.25
C LEU A 454 -42.25 -1.95 -23.64
N MET A 455 -43.27 -2.05 -24.50
CA MET A 455 -44.68 -2.10 -24.11
C MET A 455 -45.06 -3.34 -23.29
N ARG A 456 -44.42 -4.49 -23.56
CA ARG A 456 -44.71 -5.75 -22.83
C ARG A 456 -43.90 -5.89 -21.56
N SER A 457 -42.65 -5.43 -21.58
CA SER A 457 -41.69 -5.64 -20.49
C SER A 457 -41.82 -4.59 -19.39
N HIS A 458 -42.37 -3.40 -19.68
CA HIS A 458 -42.49 -2.30 -18.72
C HIS A 458 -43.96 -1.86 -18.56
N PRO A 459 -44.55 -1.99 -17.36
CA PRO A 459 -45.96 -1.62 -17.13
C PRO A 459 -46.30 -0.16 -17.48
N ARG A 460 -45.34 0.76 -17.29
CA ARG A 460 -45.49 2.19 -17.62
C ARG A 460 -44.97 2.56 -19.00
N GLY A 461 -44.56 1.59 -19.82
CA GLY A 461 -43.96 1.84 -21.13
C GLY A 461 -44.81 2.74 -22.02
N ARG A 462 -46.15 2.57 -21.99
CA ARG A 462 -47.06 3.43 -22.75
C ARG A 462 -47.06 4.87 -22.27
N GLN A 463 -47.17 5.07 -20.94
CA GLN A 463 -47.18 6.39 -20.33
C GLN A 463 -45.86 7.13 -20.62
N LEU A 464 -44.73 6.42 -20.58
CA LEU A 464 -43.41 6.98 -20.88
C LEU A 464 -43.29 7.40 -22.35
N ILE A 465 -43.81 6.60 -23.29
CA ILE A 465 -43.86 6.98 -24.71
C ILE A 465 -44.75 8.21 -24.90
N ASP A 466 -45.96 8.21 -24.34
CA ASP A 466 -46.91 9.32 -24.52
C ASP A 466 -46.33 10.65 -23.97
N ALA A 467 -45.56 10.60 -22.87
CA ALA A 467 -44.86 11.77 -22.32
C ALA A 467 -43.79 12.35 -23.26
N LEU A 468 -43.22 11.56 -24.18
CA LEU A 468 -42.24 12.07 -25.16
C LEU A 468 -42.87 12.99 -26.19
N GLN A 469 -44.19 12.96 -26.40
CA GLN A 469 -44.85 13.79 -27.40
C GLN A 469 -44.54 15.29 -27.20
N GLU A 470 -44.45 15.72 -25.94
CA GLU A 470 -44.13 17.11 -25.58
C GLU A 470 -42.61 17.31 -25.35
N GLN A 471 -41.89 16.28 -24.92
CA GLN A 471 -40.49 16.40 -24.49
C GLN A 471 -39.47 16.16 -25.61
N ASP A 472 -39.71 15.17 -26.48
CA ASP A 472 -38.82 14.74 -27.57
C ASP A 472 -39.68 14.14 -28.73
N PRO A 473 -40.22 15.00 -29.61
CA PRO A 473 -41.12 14.57 -30.68
C PRO A 473 -40.48 13.59 -31.68
N ASP A 474 -39.17 13.65 -31.88
CA ASP A 474 -38.45 12.73 -32.77
C ASP A 474 -38.42 11.33 -32.18
N ARG A 475 -38.14 11.22 -30.88
CA ARG A 475 -38.18 9.95 -30.15
C ARG A 475 -39.60 9.41 -30.03
N PHE A 476 -40.59 10.27 -29.82
CA PHE A 476 -42.01 9.88 -29.85
C PHE A 476 -42.36 9.22 -31.19
N ARG A 477 -41.98 9.82 -32.32
CA ARG A 477 -42.20 9.25 -33.66
C ARG A 477 -41.49 7.90 -33.84
N ALA A 478 -40.24 7.78 -33.38
CA ALA A 478 -39.47 6.54 -33.47
C ALA A 478 -40.13 5.37 -32.69
N TRP A 479 -40.68 5.63 -31.49
CA TRP A 479 -41.35 4.63 -30.67
C TRP A 479 -42.78 4.31 -31.11
N THR A 480 -43.49 5.26 -31.72
CA THR A 480 -44.84 5.04 -32.26
C THR A 480 -44.84 4.49 -33.69
N GLY A 481 -43.72 4.59 -34.40
CA GLY A 481 -43.60 4.15 -35.79
C GLY A 481 -44.22 5.12 -36.79
N GLN A 482 -44.37 6.39 -36.42
CA GLN A 482 -44.78 7.45 -37.33
C GLN A 482 -43.56 7.89 -38.18
N GLU A 483 -43.69 7.89 -39.51
CA GLU A 483 -42.66 8.43 -40.41
C GLU A 483 -42.55 9.96 -40.23
N PRO A 484 -41.37 10.57 -40.50
CA PRO A 484 -41.24 12.03 -40.45
C PRO A 484 -42.24 12.69 -41.40
N SER A 485 -42.90 13.76 -40.94
CA SER A 485 -43.77 14.57 -41.80
C SER A 485 -42.94 15.10 -42.99
N PRO A 486 -43.44 15.04 -44.23
CA PRO A 486 -42.72 15.55 -45.41
C PRO A 486 -42.42 17.06 -45.40
N GLU A 487 -42.91 17.82 -44.43
CA GLU A 487 -42.87 19.30 -44.44
C GLU A 487 -41.57 19.91 -43.86
N GLY A 488 -40.49 19.15 -43.71
CA GLY A 488 -39.26 19.63 -43.05
C GLY A 488 -37.94 19.12 -43.62
N LEU A 489 -37.81 19.01 -44.94
CA LEU A 489 -36.54 18.86 -45.67
C LEU A 489 -36.24 20.10 -46.51
#